data_AF-A0A1Y0IIU1-F1
#
_entry.id   AF-A0A1Y0IIU1-F1
#
_cell.length_a   1.000
_cell.length_b   1.000
_cell.length_c   1.000
_cell.angle_alpha   90.00
_cell.angle_beta   90.00
_cell.angle_gamma   90.00
#
_symmetry.space_group_name_H-M   'P 1'
#
loop_
_entity.id
_entity.type
_entity.pdbx_description
1 polymer ?
#
loop_
_entity_poly.entity_id
_entity_poly.type
_entity_poly.pdbx_seq_one_letter_code
_entity_poly.pdbx_strand_id
1 'polypeptide(L)'
;MTLFFRKVSAAAGRFFVLALVIILITGCGEAGEFSPAEGQQEQPEAVPAPPSNPSSPTTPPTSAPAGMKMGTDGQLYLSKNGLQILTTPPDSGPEEVAWRFFKLRGEQKYDEAVELLSGYIYPKYKNEPTRNVLVEVIASEFVRAADITEIAPVEGETDGAFARKVIYLEMNFQLRGTLSPESTDMRNGLNRYAVHLIQEKEGAPWKIVLLGGCPWLEK
;
A
#
# COMPACT_ATOMS: atom_id res chain seq x y z
N MET A 1 31.91 -42.80 7.62
CA MET A 1 31.27 -41.97 8.66
C MET A 1 29.86 -41.67 8.18
N THR A 2 28.89 -42.46 8.64
CA THR A 2 27.53 -42.55 8.12
C THR A 2 26.60 -41.75 9.04
N LEU A 3 25.94 -40.71 8.52
CA LEU A 3 24.98 -39.91 9.28
C LEU A 3 23.59 -40.56 9.21
N PHE A 4 23.10 -40.97 10.38
CA PHE A 4 21.76 -41.51 10.60
C PHE A 4 20.72 -40.38 10.54
N PHE A 5 19.79 -40.44 9.59
CA PHE A 5 18.50 -39.74 9.71
C PHE A 5 17.56 -40.56 10.60
N ARG A 6 17.32 -40.08 11.82
CA ARG A 6 16.24 -40.60 12.68
C ARG A 6 14.91 -39.97 12.26
N LYS A 7 13.98 -40.82 11.82
CA LYS A 7 12.55 -40.51 11.64
C LYS A 7 11.98 -39.91 12.93
N VAL A 8 11.43 -38.71 12.84
CA VAL A 8 10.58 -38.14 13.90
C VAL A 8 9.15 -38.60 13.64
N SER A 9 8.57 -39.27 14.65
CA SER A 9 7.22 -39.83 14.64
C SER A 9 6.16 -38.73 14.78
N ALA A 10 5.07 -38.82 14.01
CA ALA A 10 3.95 -37.87 13.95
C ALA A 10 3.08 -37.80 15.24
N ALA A 11 3.47 -38.49 16.32
CA ALA A 11 2.71 -38.53 17.57
C ALA A 11 3.12 -37.46 18.61
N ALA A 12 4.22 -36.73 18.40
CA ALA A 12 4.70 -35.72 19.36
C ALA A 12 4.06 -34.32 19.20
N GLY A 13 3.34 -34.07 18.10
CA GLY A 13 2.76 -32.75 17.80
C GLY A 13 1.42 -32.44 18.49
N ARG A 14 0.79 -33.41 19.16
CA ARG A 14 -0.56 -33.22 19.74
C ARG A 14 -0.56 -32.83 21.23
N PHE A 15 0.55 -32.99 21.94
CA PHE A 15 0.64 -32.61 23.35
C PHE A 15 1.09 -31.15 23.57
N PHE A 16 1.70 -30.51 22.59
CA PHE A 16 2.17 -29.13 22.72
C PHE A 16 1.06 -28.08 22.54
N VAL A 17 0.00 -28.42 21.78
CA VAL A 17 -1.13 -27.49 21.52
C VAL A 17 -2.06 -27.39 22.73
N LEU A 18 -2.19 -28.43 23.55
CA LEU A 18 -3.08 -28.40 24.72
C LEU A 18 -2.50 -27.62 25.91
N ALA A 19 -1.17 -27.53 26.04
CA ALA A 19 -0.53 -26.81 27.14
C ALA A 19 -0.57 -25.28 26.95
N LEU A 20 -0.62 -24.78 25.71
CA LEU A 20 -0.65 -23.34 25.44
C LEU A 20 -2.04 -22.71 25.68
N VAL A 21 -3.12 -23.50 25.58
CA VAL A 21 -4.49 -23.02 25.77
C VAL A 21 -4.83 -22.84 27.26
N ILE A 22 -4.17 -23.56 28.17
CA ILE A 22 -4.42 -23.45 29.62
C ILE A 22 -3.74 -22.20 30.22
N ILE A 23 -2.65 -21.70 29.63
CA ILE A 23 -1.97 -20.48 30.10
C ILE A 23 -2.77 -19.20 29.76
N LEU A 24 -3.72 -19.27 28.82
CA LEU A 24 -4.55 -18.12 28.43
C LEU A 24 -5.82 -17.92 29.30
N ILE A 25 -6.11 -18.81 30.26
CA ILE A 25 -7.37 -18.76 31.04
C ILE A 25 -7.14 -18.45 32.53
N THR A 26 -5.91 -18.45 33.05
CA THR A 26 -5.67 -18.14 34.48
C THR A 26 -4.48 -17.21 34.70
N GLY A 27 -4.78 -15.92 34.82
CA GLY A 27 -3.87 -14.86 35.25
C GLY A 27 -4.45 -13.46 34.97
N CYS A 28 -5.60 -13.10 35.56
CA CYS A 28 -5.72 -12.33 36.80
C CYS A 28 -4.94 -11.01 36.84
N GLY A 29 -5.70 -9.91 36.89
CA GLY A 29 -5.25 -8.56 37.20
C GLY A 29 -6.41 -7.58 37.20
N GLU A 30 -7.26 -7.65 38.22
CA GLU A 30 -8.20 -6.57 38.57
C GLU A 30 -7.39 -5.33 38.96
N ALA A 31 -7.67 -4.19 38.31
CA ALA A 31 -7.29 -2.88 38.78
C ALA A 31 -8.57 -2.09 39.07
N GLY A 32 -8.92 -2.02 40.34
CA GLY A 32 -9.82 -0.99 40.83
C GLY A 32 -9.04 0.29 41.08
N GLU A 33 -9.57 1.42 40.66
CA GLU A 33 -9.51 2.62 41.49
C GLU A 33 -10.62 3.61 41.14
N PHE A 34 -11.21 4.09 42.22
CA PHE A 34 -12.21 5.13 42.35
C PHE A 34 -11.74 6.46 41.73
N SER A 35 -12.66 7.27 41.21
CA SER A 35 -12.68 8.69 41.54
C SER A 35 -14.09 9.28 41.41
N PRO A 36 -14.43 10.27 42.27
CA PRO A 36 -15.80 10.65 42.59
C PRO A 36 -16.37 11.73 41.66
N ALA A 37 -17.67 11.91 41.79
CA ALA A 37 -18.44 12.99 41.18
C ALA A 37 -18.27 14.34 41.90
N GLU A 38 -18.66 15.37 41.15
CA GLU A 38 -19.03 16.75 41.54
C GLU A 38 -17.93 17.80 41.72
N GLY A 39 -18.06 18.85 40.92
CA GLY A 39 -17.31 20.09 41.01
C GLY A 39 -17.69 21.02 39.87
N GLN A 40 -18.84 21.69 39.99
CA GLN A 40 -19.19 22.85 39.18
C GLN A 40 -18.07 23.88 39.23
N GLN A 41 -17.67 24.38 38.05
CA GLN A 41 -17.00 25.67 37.93
C GLN A 41 -17.70 26.44 36.82
N GLU A 42 -18.47 27.43 37.24
CA GLU A 42 -19.05 28.46 36.37
C GLU A 42 -17.96 29.32 35.70
N GLN A 43 -18.36 29.94 34.58
CA GLN A 43 -17.89 31.23 34.03
C GLN A 43 -17.18 31.16 32.66
N PRO A 44 -17.34 32.14 31.72
CA PRO A 44 -18.41 33.12 31.46
C PRO A 44 -19.04 33.00 30.05
N GLU A 45 -20.07 33.81 29.83
CA GLU A 45 -20.85 34.07 28.61
C GLU A 45 -20.11 34.03 27.26
N ALA A 46 -20.83 33.49 26.27
CA ALA A 46 -20.49 33.49 24.86
C ALA A 46 -20.35 34.92 24.29
N VAL A 47 -19.18 35.23 23.76
CA VAL A 47 -18.96 36.41 22.89
C VAL A 47 -19.54 36.08 21.51
N PRO A 48 -20.39 36.94 20.91
CA PRO A 48 -20.95 36.67 19.59
C PRO A 48 -19.85 36.73 18.51
N ALA A 49 -19.80 35.70 17.67
CA ALA A 49 -18.89 35.65 16.53
C ALA A 49 -19.18 36.78 15.52
N PRO A 50 -18.14 37.36 14.88
CA PRO A 50 -18.33 38.37 13.83
C PRO A 50 -19.01 37.78 12.60
N PRO A 51 -19.71 38.61 11.80
CA PRO A 51 -20.66 38.15 10.79
C PRO A 51 -19.97 37.43 9.62
N SER A 52 -20.60 36.32 9.23
CA SER A 52 -20.32 35.50 8.07
C SER A 52 -20.35 36.33 6.78
N ASN A 53 -19.32 36.19 5.95
CA ASN A 53 -19.32 36.60 4.55
C ASN A 53 -18.19 35.86 3.80
N PRO A 54 -18.29 35.66 2.48
CA PRO A 54 -19.21 34.74 1.83
C PRO A 54 -18.46 33.57 1.16
N SER A 55 -19.13 32.43 1.11
CA SER A 55 -19.00 31.36 0.11
C SER A 55 -17.60 31.10 -0.47
N SER A 56 -16.78 30.34 0.28
CA SER A 56 -15.85 29.42 -0.38
C SER A 56 -16.67 28.47 -1.28
N PRO A 57 -16.20 28.12 -2.48
CA PRO A 57 -16.88 27.11 -3.28
C PRO A 57 -16.92 25.83 -2.46
N THR A 58 -18.10 25.45 -1.99
CA THR A 58 -18.32 24.16 -1.34
C THR A 58 -18.14 23.11 -2.42
N THR A 59 -16.92 22.62 -2.58
CA THR A 59 -16.70 21.29 -3.15
C THR A 59 -17.62 20.37 -2.34
N PRO A 60 -18.55 19.64 -2.96
CA PRO A 60 -19.40 18.72 -2.23
C PRO A 60 -18.50 17.80 -1.41
N PRO A 61 -18.93 17.34 -0.21
CA PRO A 61 -18.16 16.35 0.53
C PRO A 61 -17.92 15.20 -0.44
N THR A 62 -16.67 15.02 -0.85
CA THR A 62 -16.31 13.87 -1.66
C THR A 62 -16.63 12.69 -0.78
N SER A 63 -17.71 11.99 -1.13
CA SER A 63 -18.15 10.81 -0.40
C SER A 63 -16.92 9.92 -0.15
N ALA A 64 -16.77 9.42 1.08
CA ALA A 64 -15.67 8.54 1.42
C ALA A 64 -15.59 7.40 0.37
N PRO A 65 -14.38 6.99 -0.06
CA PRO A 65 -14.25 6.03 -1.14
C PRO A 65 -14.97 4.73 -0.82
N ALA A 66 -15.79 4.24 -1.76
CA ALA A 66 -16.65 3.08 -1.52
C ALA A 66 -15.89 1.74 -1.38
N GLY A 67 -14.59 1.73 -1.65
CA GLY A 67 -13.74 0.54 -1.53
C GLY A 67 -13.90 -0.43 -2.69
N MET A 68 -14.09 -1.71 -2.37
CA MET A 68 -14.20 -2.79 -3.34
C MET A 68 -15.67 -3.14 -3.63
N LYS A 69 -15.99 -3.50 -4.88
CA LYS A 69 -17.32 -3.96 -5.29
C LYS A 69 -17.25 -5.19 -6.18
N MET A 70 -18.26 -6.04 -6.10
CA MET A 70 -18.41 -7.17 -7.03
C MET A 70 -19.01 -6.70 -8.35
N GLY A 71 -18.37 -7.04 -9.47
CA GLY A 71 -18.84 -6.78 -10.82
C GLY A 71 -19.93 -7.76 -11.26
N THR A 72 -20.64 -7.42 -12.34
CA THR A 72 -21.66 -8.29 -12.94
C THR A 72 -21.09 -9.55 -13.59
N ASP A 73 -19.78 -9.55 -13.86
CA ASP A 73 -18.99 -10.69 -14.33
C ASP A 73 -18.45 -11.55 -13.18
N GLY A 74 -18.80 -11.24 -11.92
CA GLY A 74 -18.34 -11.95 -10.74
C GLY A 74 -16.88 -11.65 -10.35
N GLN A 75 -16.25 -10.63 -10.93
CA GLN A 75 -14.91 -10.19 -10.52
C GLN A 75 -14.98 -9.06 -9.50
N LEU A 76 -14.00 -9.01 -8.60
CA LEU A 76 -13.86 -7.91 -7.64
C LEU A 76 -13.17 -6.71 -8.32
N TYR A 77 -13.77 -5.53 -8.18
CA TYR A 77 -13.26 -4.26 -8.70
C TYR A 77 -13.06 -3.26 -7.58
N LEU A 78 -12.11 -2.34 -7.78
CA LEU A 78 -12.02 -1.10 -7.04
C LEU A 78 -13.08 -0.12 -7.56
N SER A 79 -13.95 0.39 -6.69
CA SER A 79 -14.98 1.37 -7.04
C SER A 79 -14.35 2.75 -7.30
N LYS A 80 -14.81 3.48 -8.33
CA LYS A 80 -14.40 4.88 -8.59
C LYS A 80 -15.17 5.86 -7.71
N ASN A 81 -16.32 5.45 -7.16
CA ASN A 81 -17.12 6.35 -6.31
C ASN A 81 -16.29 6.84 -5.12
N GLY A 82 -16.16 8.17 -5.02
CA GLY A 82 -15.36 8.84 -4.00
C GLY A 82 -13.86 8.97 -4.33
N LEU A 83 -13.39 8.40 -5.44
CA LEU A 83 -12.00 8.52 -5.87
C LEU A 83 -11.81 9.67 -6.86
N GLN A 84 -10.75 10.44 -6.65
CA GLN A 84 -10.22 11.34 -7.66
C GLN A 84 -9.31 10.56 -8.61
N ILE A 85 -9.67 10.50 -9.89
CA ILE A 85 -8.92 9.74 -10.90
C ILE A 85 -8.13 10.71 -11.77
N LEU A 86 -6.82 10.55 -11.75
CA LEU A 86 -5.90 11.23 -12.64
C LEU A 86 -5.80 10.42 -13.93
N THR A 87 -6.00 11.05 -15.08
CA THR A 87 -5.86 10.44 -16.42
C THR A 87 -4.71 11.04 -17.22
N THR A 88 -4.02 12.01 -16.64
CA THR A 88 -2.77 12.59 -17.15
C THR A 88 -1.63 12.28 -16.18
N PRO A 89 -0.39 12.09 -16.67
CA PRO A 89 0.76 11.89 -15.82
C PRO A 89 0.87 12.98 -14.74
N PRO A 90 0.97 12.61 -13.45
CA PRO A 90 1.19 13.57 -12.37
C PRO A 90 2.59 14.19 -12.44
N ASP A 91 2.71 15.45 -12.01
CA ASP A 91 3.95 16.25 -12.05
C ASP A 91 4.59 16.44 -10.67
N SER A 92 3.88 16.08 -9.60
CA SER A 92 4.30 16.25 -8.21
C SER A 92 3.57 15.28 -7.27
N GLY A 93 4.06 15.17 -6.03
CA GLY A 93 3.41 14.39 -4.98
C GLY A 93 3.69 12.87 -5.05
N PRO A 94 2.98 12.08 -4.23
CA PRO A 94 3.14 10.62 -4.16
C PRO A 94 2.74 9.93 -5.48
N GLU A 95 1.75 10.47 -6.21
CA GLU A 95 1.33 9.95 -7.50
C GLU A 95 2.43 10.09 -8.56
N GLU A 96 3.18 11.20 -8.54
CA GLU A 96 4.35 11.39 -9.41
C GLU A 96 5.43 10.36 -9.11
N VAL A 97 5.78 10.14 -7.84
CA VAL A 97 6.80 9.15 -7.49
C VAL A 97 6.37 7.74 -7.89
N ALA A 98 5.09 7.40 -7.68
CA ALA A 98 4.53 6.12 -8.09
C ALA A 98 4.63 5.92 -9.61
N TRP A 99 4.25 6.93 -10.40
CA TRP A 99 4.36 6.89 -11.85
C TRP A 99 5.82 6.88 -12.33
N ARG A 100 6.67 7.72 -11.75
CA ARG A 100 8.07 7.89 -12.15
C ARG A 100 8.84 6.59 -12.10
N PHE A 101 8.58 5.74 -11.10
CA PHE A 101 9.18 4.41 -11.02
C PHE A 101 8.99 3.61 -12.32
N PHE A 102 7.76 3.52 -12.81
CA PHE A 102 7.47 2.74 -14.02
C PHE A 102 7.88 3.46 -15.30
N LYS A 103 7.75 4.80 -15.33
CA LYS A 103 8.26 5.64 -16.42
C LYS A 103 9.76 5.39 -16.65
N LEU A 104 10.57 5.45 -15.59
CA LEU A 104 12.01 5.23 -15.67
C LEU A 104 12.34 3.82 -16.19
N ARG A 105 11.54 2.80 -15.81
CA ARG A 105 11.71 1.45 -16.36
C ARG A 105 11.39 1.38 -17.86
N GLY A 106 10.34 2.05 -18.33
CA GLY A 106 10.04 2.17 -19.75
C GLY A 106 11.10 2.97 -20.54
N GLU A 107 11.75 3.93 -19.89
CA GLU A 107 12.93 4.65 -20.40
C GLU A 107 14.25 3.88 -20.23
N GLN A 108 14.20 2.66 -19.69
CA GLN A 108 15.35 1.79 -19.42
C GLN A 108 16.37 2.37 -18.42
N LYS A 109 15.95 3.33 -17.59
CA LYS A 109 16.72 3.94 -16.50
C LYS A 109 16.49 3.19 -15.19
N TYR A 110 16.84 1.91 -15.17
CA TYR A 110 16.53 1.03 -14.03
C TYR A 110 17.22 1.44 -12.73
N ASP A 111 18.45 1.95 -12.81
CA ASP A 111 19.19 2.41 -11.62
C ASP A 111 18.46 3.59 -10.96
N GLU A 112 18.03 4.58 -11.74
CA GLU A 112 17.23 5.72 -11.26
C GLU A 112 15.87 5.26 -10.69
N ALA A 113 15.24 4.24 -11.31
CA ALA A 113 13.99 3.69 -10.79
C ALA A 113 14.18 3.06 -9.40
N VAL A 114 15.29 2.33 -9.21
CA VAL A 114 15.60 1.66 -7.94
C VAL A 114 15.86 2.67 -6.81
N GLU A 115 16.38 3.86 -7.11
CA GLU A 115 16.57 4.94 -6.13
C GLU A 115 15.26 5.44 -5.51
N LEU A 116 14.12 5.21 -6.16
CA LEU A 116 12.80 5.57 -5.63
C LEU A 116 12.28 4.58 -4.58
N LEU A 117 12.91 3.41 -4.46
CA LEU A 117 12.54 2.38 -3.50
C LEU A 117 13.24 2.63 -2.15
N SER A 118 12.49 2.60 -1.05
CA SER A 118 13.06 2.55 0.30
C SER A 118 13.41 1.10 0.64
N GLY A 119 14.69 0.84 0.91
CA GLY A 119 15.11 -0.18 1.87
C GLY A 119 14.59 -1.62 1.69
N TYR A 120 14.63 -2.20 0.49
CA TYR A 120 14.92 -3.62 0.25
C TYR A 120 15.22 -3.80 -1.24
N ILE A 121 16.31 -3.19 -1.71
CA ILE A 121 16.97 -3.72 -2.92
C ILE A 121 17.39 -5.13 -2.50
N TYR A 122 16.72 -6.18 -2.98
CA TYR A 122 17.24 -7.55 -2.82
C TYR A 122 18.74 -7.48 -3.20
N PRO A 123 19.68 -7.72 -2.27
CA PRO A 123 21.10 -7.48 -2.51
C PRO A 123 21.68 -8.38 -3.62
N LYS A 124 20.88 -9.31 -4.14
CA LYS A 124 21.21 -10.21 -5.24
C LYS A 124 21.15 -9.57 -6.63
N TYR A 125 20.49 -8.43 -6.83
CA TYR A 125 20.38 -7.86 -8.19
C TYR A 125 21.70 -7.35 -8.76
N LYS A 126 22.68 -6.94 -7.93
CA LYS A 126 23.95 -6.40 -8.41
C LYS A 126 24.93 -7.44 -8.98
N ASN A 127 24.76 -8.73 -8.65
CA ASN A 127 25.75 -9.76 -8.93
C ASN A 127 25.20 -10.97 -9.71
N GLU A 128 23.93 -10.96 -10.12
CA GLU A 128 23.37 -12.04 -10.95
C GLU A 128 23.68 -11.78 -12.44
N PRO A 129 24.17 -12.79 -13.19
CA PRO A 129 24.45 -12.65 -14.61
C PRO A 129 23.15 -12.38 -15.37
N THR A 130 23.01 -11.15 -15.87
CA THR A 130 22.25 -10.77 -17.08
C THR A 130 21.04 -11.65 -17.40
N ARG A 131 20.01 -11.60 -16.55
CA ARG A 131 18.62 -11.91 -16.95
C ARG A 131 18.01 -10.81 -17.84
N ASN A 132 18.80 -9.79 -18.19
CA ASN A 132 18.39 -8.48 -18.70
C ASN A 132 17.67 -8.47 -20.05
N VAL A 133 17.65 -9.57 -20.83
CA VAL A 133 17.00 -9.59 -22.15
C VAL A 133 15.56 -10.11 -22.09
N LEU A 134 15.20 -10.89 -21.06
CA LEU A 134 13.87 -11.50 -20.97
C LEU A 134 12.85 -10.63 -20.21
N VAL A 135 13.28 -9.58 -19.51
CA VAL A 135 12.46 -8.84 -18.52
C VAL A 135 12.44 -7.31 -18.77
N GLU A 136 12.87 -6.88 -19.95
CA GLU A 136 13.08 -5.47 -20.25
C GLU A 136 11.75 -4.80 -20.62
N VAL A 137 11.30 -3.86 -19.78
CA VAL A 137 10.27 -2.89 -20.15
C VAL A 137 10.92 -1.96 -21.17
N ILE A 138 10.37 -1.90 -22.38
CA ILE A 138 10.87 -1.06 -23.47
C ILE A 138 10.00 0.16 -23.74
N ALA A 139 8.79 0.17 -23.18
CA ALA A 139 7.93 1.35 -23.12
C ALA A 139 6.93 1.20 -21.97
N SER A 140 6.57 2.33 -21.37
CA SER A 140 5.52 2.43 -20.36
C SER A 140 4.65 3.65 -20.66
N GLU A 141 3.35 3.46 -20.73
CA GLU A 141 2.37 4.51 -20.96
C GLU A 141 1.45 4.64 -19.75
N PHE A 142 1.30 5.87 -19.24
CA PHE A 142 0.39 6.17 -18.15
C PHE A 142 -1.06 6.07 -18.62
N VAL A 143 -1.90 5.33 -17.90
CA VAL A 143 -3.34 5.26 -18.19
C VAL A 143 -4.12 6.05 -17.16
N ARG A 144 -3.94 5.74 -15.87
CA ARG A 144 -4.58 6.48 -14.77
C ARG A 144 -3.97 6.18 -13.41
N ALA A 145 -4.18 7.09 -12.47
CA ALA A 145 -3.86 6.92 -11.06
C ALA A 145 -5.01 7.36 -10.16
N ALA A 146 -5.07 6.82 -8.95
CA ALA A 146 -5.96 7.31 -7.89
C ALA A 146 -5.34 7.05 -6.51
N ASP A 147 -5.53 7.99 -5.58
CA ASP A 147 -5.20 7.76 -4.17
C ASP A 147 -6.24 6.81 -3.56
N ILE A 148 -5.79 5.64 -3.13
CA ILE A 148 -6.62 4.59 -2.52
C ILE A 148 -6.21 4.33 -1.06
N THR A 149 -5.52 5.27 -0.42
CA THR A 149 -4.97 5.12 0.94
C THR A 149 -6.01 4.71 1.98
N GLU A 150 -7.25 5.22 1.84
CA GLU A 150 -8.38 4.93 2.73
C GLU A 150 -9.04 3.56 2.47
N ILE A 151 -8.75 2.94 1.31
CA ILE A 151 -9.29 1.64 0.92
C ILE A 151 -8.27 0.53 1.17
N ALA A 152 -7.00 0.81 0.90
CA ALA A 152 -5.93 -0.18 0.93
C ALA A 152 -5.58 -0.60 2.36
N PRO A 153 -5.28 -1.89 2.59
CA PRO A 153 -4.82 -2.36 3.89
C PRO A 153 -3.55 -1.62 4.33
N VAL A 154 -3.39 -1.51 5.65
CA VAL A 154 -2.14 -1.04 6.25
C VAL A 154 -1.16 -2.21 6.25
N GLU A 155 0.03 -1.97 5.71
CA GLU A 155 1.09 -2.96 5.58
C GLU A 155 2.22 -2.61 6.54
N GLY A 156 2.90 -3.62 7.09
CA GLY A 156 3.95 -3.41 8.11
C GLY A 156 5.13 -2.58 7.62
N GLU A 157 5.40 -2.56 6.31
CA GLU A 157 6.42 -1.72 5.67
C GLU A 157 6.12 -0.22 5.79
N THR A 158 4.89 0.15 6.18
CA THR A 158 4.48 1.53 6.42
C THR A 158 4.49 1.92 7.90
N ASP A 159 4.84 0.99 8.80
CA ASP A 159 4.87 1.24 10.24
C ASP A 159 5.91 2.30 10.62
N GLY A 160 5.50 3.26 11.46
CA GLY A 160 6.38 4.34 11.91
C GLY A 160 6.66 5.42 10.87
N ALA A 161 6.04 5.36 9.68
CA ALA A 161 6.11 6.44 8.70
C ALA A 161 5.41 7.72 9.23
N PHE A 162 5.97 8.88 8.90
CA PHE A 162 5.34 10.17 9.18
C PHE A 162 4.06 10.35 8.35
N ALA A 163 4.10 9.97 7.08
CA ALA A 163 2.95 9.95 6.19
C ALA A 163 2.97 8.70 5.33
N ARG A 164 1.79 8.17 5.00
CA ARG A 164 1.56 6.99 4.16
C ARG A 164 0.59 7.36 3.05
N LYS A 165 0.88 6.89 1.84
CA LYS A 165 -0.04 6.91 0.70
C LYS A 165 -0.03 5.57 -0.01
N VAL A 166 -1.17 5.17 -0.53
CA VAL A 166 -1.28 4.02 -1.43
C VAL A 166 -1.93 4.48 -2.73
N ILE A 167 -1.18 4.42 -3.81
CA ILE A 167 -1.61 4.92 -5.12
C ILE A 167 -1.96 3.72 -6.00
N TYR A 168 -3.22 3.64 -6.43
CA TYR A 168 -3.61 2.81 -7.56
C TYR A 168 -2.96 3.40 -8.81
N LEU A 169 -2.26 2.57 -9.57
CA LEU A 169 -1.65 2.98 -10.82
C LEU A 169 -1.93 1.95 -11.90
N GLU A 170 -2.49 2.43 -13.01
CA GLU A 170 -2.75 1.64 -14.20
C GLU A 170 -1.91 2.18 -15.37
N MET A 171 -1.23 1.28 -16.06
CA MET A 171 -0.30 1.63 -17.13
C MET A 171 -0.23 0.52 -18.17
N ASN A 172 0.17 0.88 -19.38
CA ASN A 172 0.36 -0.05 -20.47
C ASN A 172 1.86 -0.25 -20.73
N PHE A 173 2.34 -1.49 -20.63
CA PHE A 173 3.73 -1.82 -20.88
C PHE A 173 3.93 -2.44 -22.25
N GLN A 174 5.10 -2.15 -22.84
CA GLN A 174 5.69 -2.98 -23.87
C GLN A 174 6.92 -3.68 -23.31
N LEU A 175 6.99 -4.99 -23.49
CA LEU A 175 8.08 -5.82 -23.00
C LEU A 175 8.87 -6.42 -24.17
N ARG A 176 10.18 -6.57 -24.02
CA ARG A 176 11.03 -7.32 -24.94
C ARG A 176 11.13 -8.79 -24.50
N GLY A 177 10.96 -9.72 -25.44
CA GLY A 177 11.07 -11.16 -25.18
C GLY A 177 9.75 -11.85 -24.84
N THR A 178 9.79 -13.16 -24.66
CA THR A 178 8.63 -13.97 -24.25
C THR A 178 8.75 -14.26 -22.75
N LEU A 179 7.90 -13.63 -21.94
CA LEU A 179 7.84 -13.87 -20.51
C LEU A 179 6.84 -14.96 -20.19
N SER A 180 7.23 -15.92 -19.36
CA SER A 180 6.27 -16.82 -18.75
C SER A 180 5.60 -16.11 -17.56
N PRO A 181 4.31 -16.33 -17.30
CA PRO A 181 3.62 -15.67 -16.20
C PRO A 181 4.26 -15.86 -14.81
N GLU A 182 5.03 -16.91 -14.63
CA GLU A 182 5.68 -17.27 -13.37
C GLU A 182 6.98 -16.48 -13.13
N SER A 183 7.52 -15.84 -14.16
CA SER A 183 8.84 -15.18 -14.13
C SER A 183 8.80 -13.70 -13.75
N THR A 184 7.63 -13.07 -13.84
CA THR A 184 7.38 -11.68 -13.44
C THR A 184 5.88 -11.48 -13.28
N ASP A 185 5.47 -10.48 -12.53
CA ASP A 185 4.10 -9.99 -12.43
C ASP A 185 3.70 -9.05 -13.58
N MET A 186 4.68 -8.46 -14.29
CA MET A 186 4.44 -7.59 -15.44
C MET A 186 4.00 -8.38 -16.69
N ARG A 187 3.08 -7.80 -17.46
CA ARG A 187 2.61 -8.35 -18.73
C ARG A 187 2.74 -7.32 -19.85
N ASN A 188 2.92 -7.78 -21.08
CA ASN A 188 2.72 -6.92 -22.23
C ASN A 188 1.25 -6.47 -22.25
N GLY A 189 0.98 -5.18 -22.44
CA GLY A 189 -0.37 -4.63 -22.33
C GLY A 189 -0.65 -3.96 -20.98
N LEU A 190 -1.93 -3.95 -20.60
CA LEU A 190 -2.45 -3.20 -19.46
C LEU A 190 -2.12 -3.90 -18.11
N ASN A 191 -1.50 -3.16 -17.20
CA ASN A 191 -1.10 -3.59 -15.86
C ASN A 191 -1.65 -2.63 -14.81
N ARG A 192 -1.75 -3.11 -13.56
CA ARG A 192 -2.27 -2.34 -12.44
C ARG A 192 -1.56 -2.71 -11.14
N TYR A 193 -1.27 -1.69 -10.33
CA TYR A 193 -0.53 -1.84 -9.09
C TYR A 193 -1.14 -1.00 -7.98
N ALA A 194 -0.99 -1.47 -6.75
CA ALA A 194 -1.06 -0.64 -5.56
C ALA A 194 0.38 -0.30 -5.17
N VAL A 195 0.74 0.98 -5.25
CA VAL A 195 2.07 1.48 -4.92
C VAL A 195 1.99 2.11 -3.54
N HIS A 196 2.68 1.51 -2.56
CA HIS A 196 2.70 2.00 -1.19
C HIS A 196 3.90 2.93 -1.03
N LEU A 197 3.63 4.16 -0.64
CA LEU A 197 4.63 5.20 -0.44
C LEU A 197 4.59 5.73 0.98
N ILE A 198 5.77 6.12 1.47
CA ILE A 198 5.90 6.77 2.77
C ILE A 198 6.73 8.05 2.68
N GLN A 199 6.53 8.92 3.66
CA GLN A 199 7.52 9.90 4.09
C GLN A 199 8.02 9.49 5.48
N GLU A 200 9.34 9.45 5.65
CA GLU A 200 9.97 9.11 6.94
C GLU A 200 9.82 10.25 7.97
N LYS A 201 9.73 11.49 7.49
CA LYS A 201 9.56 12.71 8.29
C LYS A 201 8.89 13.80 7.45
N GLU A 202 8.40 14.84 8.11
CA GLU A 202 7.80 16.00 7.44
C GLU A 202 8.75 16.62 6.40
N GLY A 203 8.24 16.87 5.20
CA GLY A 203 9.00 17.45 4.08
C GLY A 203 10.03 16.53 3.43
N ALA A 204 10.20 15.29 3.89
CA ALA A 204 11.06 14.32 3.20
C ALA A 204 10.48 13.91 1.84
N PRO A 205 11.31 13.53 0.86
CA PRO A 205 10.80 12.97 -0.39
C PRO A 205 10.00 11.69 -0.12
N TRP A 206 8.95 11.47 -0.92
CA TRP A 206 8.22 10.21 -0.93
C TRP A 206 9.12 9.08 -1.43
N LYS A 207 9.03 7.93 -0.80
CA LYS A 207 9.70 6.70 -1.24
C LYS A 207 8.71 5.55 -1.34
N ILE A 208 8.90 4.68 -2.31
CA ILE A 208 8.10 3.46 -2.48
C ILE A 208 8.64 2.39 -1.53
N VAL A 209 7.80 1.82 -0.69
CA VAL A 209 8.18 0.73 0.24
C VAL A 209 7.67 -0.63 -0.22
N LEU A 210 6.57 -0.65 -0.98
CA LEU A 210 5.95 -1.88 -1.45
C LEU A 210 5.23 -1.66 -2.77
N LEU A 211 5.32 -2.66 -3.65
CA LEU A 211 4.56 -2.77 -4.89
C LEU A 211 3.68 -4.03 -4.79
N GLY A 212 2.37 -3.83 -4.78
CA GLY A 212 1.39 -4.91 -4.72
C GLY A 212 0.55 -4.98 -5.99
N GLY A 213 -0.03 -6.16 -6.25
CA GLY A 213 -1.13 -6.27 -7.21
C GLY A 213 -2.37 -5.55 -6.69
N CYS A 214 -3.21 -5.03 -7.59
CA CYS A 214 -4.47 -4.40 -7.23
C CYS A 214 -5.63 -5.01 -8.05
N PRO A 215 -6.89 -5.06 -7.54
CA PRO A 215 -8.06 -5.30 -8.38
C PRO A 215 -8.18 -4.28 -9.51
N TRP A 216 -8.95 -4.61 -10.55
CA TRP A 216 -9.24 -3.65 -11.62
C TRP A 216 -10.07 -2.49 -11.08
N LEU A 217 -9.77 -1.26 -11.50
CA LEU A 217 -10.74 -0.17 -11.33
C LEU A 217 -11.99 -0.49 -12.15
N GLU A 218 -13.17 -0.25 -11.57
CA GLU A 218 -14.44 -0.45 -12.27
C GLU A 218 -14.44 0.25 -13.64
N LYS A 219 -15.14 -0.34 -14.61
CA LYS A 219 -15.19 0.22 -15.96
C LYS A 219 -15.90 1.56 -15.99
#